data_AF-A0A7C1VC32-F1
#
_entry.id   AF-A0A7C1VC32-F1
#
_cell.length_a   1.000
_cell.length_b   1.000
_cell.length_c   1.000
_cell.angle_alpha   90.00
_cell.angle_beta   90.00
_cell.angle_gamma   90.00
#
_symmetry.space_group_name_H-M   'P 1'
#
loop_
_entity.id
_entity.type
_entity.pdbx_description
1 polymer ?
#
loop_
_entity_poly.entity_id
_entity_poly.type
_entity_poly.pdbx_seq_one_letter_code
_entity_poly.pdbx_strand_id
1 'polypeptide(L)' 'MPEKRALFVKALNSAKEIGVKIIGSYADAPGHTVYLIIEADTALQIAQLFDPILELGDTEIKPVADSMKLLDQMKEQD' A
#
# COMPACT_ATOMS: atom_id res chain seq x y z
N MET A 1 -13.57 -12.29 12.06
CA MET A 1 -12.90 -13.36 11.31
C MET A 1 -11.41 -13.37 11.63
N PRO A 2 -10.91 -14.32 12.44
CA PRO A 2 -9.50 -14.41 12.80
C PRO A 2 -8.58 -14.69 11.60
N GLU A 3 -9.04 -15.50 10.64
CA GLU A 3 -8.27 -15.90 9.46
C GLU A 3 -7.93 -14.74 8.53
N LYS A 4 -8.89 -13.85 8.26
CA LYS A 4 -8.67 -12.64 7.44
C LYS A 4 -7.61 -11.71 8.04
N ARG A 5 -7.61 -11.58 9.38
CA ARG A 5 -6.59 -10.81 10.11
C ARG A 5 -5.22 -11.46 10.00
N ALA A 6 -5.15 -12.80 10.08
CA ALA A 6 -3.89 -13.52 9.94
C ALA A 6 -3.28 -13.37 8.54
N LEU A 7 -4.09 -13.43 7.48
CA LEU A 7 -3.65 -13.18 6.11
C LEU A 7 -3.12 -11.76 5.92
N PHE A 8 -3.83 -10.76 6.46
CA PHE A 8 -3.39 -9.37 6.43
C PHE A 8 -2.05 -9.17 7.15
N VAL A 9 -1.90 -9.71 8.36
CA VAL A 9 -0.63 -9.66 9.11
C VAL A 9 0.49 -10.38 8.35
N LYS A 10 0.20 -11.52 7.71
CA LYS A 10 1.16 -12.25 6.89
C LYS A 10 1.66 -11.39 5.72
N ALA A 11 0.77 -10.71 5.01
CA ALA A 11 1.12 -9.83 3.91
C ALA A 11 2.03 -8.67 4.36
N LEU A 12 1.70 -8.04 5.50
CA LEU A 12 2.53 -6.96 6.05
C LEU A 12 3.92 -7.46 6.48
N ASN A 13 4.00 -8.66 7.05
CA ASN A 13 5.27 -9.25 7.46
C ASN A 13 6.15 -9.65 6.26
N SER A 14 5.56 -10.10 5.16
CA SER A 14 6.30 -10.46 3.94
C SER A 14 6.81 -9.25 3.17
N ALA A 15 6.28 -8.05 3.41
CA ALA A 15 6.63 -6.83 2.67
C ALA A 15 8.15 -6.63 2.54
N LYS A 16 8.88 -6.75 3.65
CA LYS A 16 10.34 -6.57 3.66
C LYS A 16 11.07 -7.63 2.84
N GLU A 17 10.60 -8.88 2.85
CA GLU A 17 11.23 -10.00 2.16
C GLU A 17 11.13 -9.86 0.63
N ILE A 18 10.03 -9.27 0.15
CA ILE A 18 9.80 -9.00 -1.28
C ILE A 18 10.32 -7.63 -1.72
N GLY A 19 10.99 -6.89 -0.83
CA GLY A 19 11.56 -5.57 -1.14
C GLY A 19 10.54 -4.44 -1.19
N VAL A 20 9.36 -4.61 -0.57
CA VAL A 20 8.37 -3.55 -0.38
C VAL A 20 8.55 -2.92 0.99
N LYS A 21 8.51 -1.59 1.04
CA LYS A 21 8.55 -0.82 2.27
C LYS A 21 7.17 -0.22 2.54
N ILE A 22 6.63 -0.49 3.73
CA ILE A 22 5.39 0.14 4.18
C ILE A 22 5.75 1.51 4.77
N ILE A 23 5.25 2.57 4.15
CA ILE A 23 5.43 3.96 4.61
C ILE A 23 4.41 4.30 5.69
N GLY A 24 3.18 3.79 5.56
CA GLY A 24 2.13 4.01 6.53
C GLY A 24 0.92 3.12 6.28
N SER A 25 0.14 2.90 7.35
CA SER A 25 -1.12 2.16 7.32
C SER A 25 -2.16 2.95 8.10
N TYR A 26 -3.31 3.19 7.47
CA TYR A 26 -4.41 3.98 8.00
C TYR A 26 -5.71 3.22 7.82
N ALA A 27 -6.65 3.36 8.74
CA ALA A 27 -7.92 2.64 8.68
C ALA A 27 -9.10 3.58 8.93
N ASP A 28 -10.11 3.47 8.07
CA ASP A 28 -11.46 3.94 8.33
C ASP A 28 -12.25 2.77 8.93
N ALA A 29 -12.35 2.76 10.26
CA ALA A 29 -13.05 1.69 10.97
C ALA A 29 -14.56 1.63 10.65
N PRO A 30 -15.31 2.75 10.64
CA PRO A 30 -16.70 2.77 10.16
C PRO A 30 -16.87 2.25 8.73
N GLY A 31 -16.00 2.68 7.81
CA GLY A 31 -16.03 2.27 6.40
C GLY A 31 -15.41 0.90 6.12
N HIS A 32 -14.88 0.22 7.13
CA HIS A 32 -14.15 -1.05 7.00
C HIS A 32 -13.07 -1.02 5.91
N THR A 33 -12.40 0.12 5.74
CA THR A 33 -11.44 0.35 4.65
C THR A 33 -10.06 0.59 5.24
N VAL A 34 -9.04 0.00 4.62
CA VAL A 34 -7.63 0.17 5.00
C VAL A 34 -6.87 0.80 3.84
N TYR A 35 -6.10 1.82 4.15
CA TYR A 35 -5.22 2.52 3.21
C TYR A 35 -3.77 2.19 3.55
N LEU A 36 -3.01 1.76 2.54
CA LEU A 36 -1.59 1.47 2.66
C LEU A 36 -0.82 2.40 1.74
N ILE A 37 0.18 3.08 2.28
CA ILE A 37 1.19 3.77 1.48
C ILE A 37 2.42 2.88 1.48
N ILE A 38 2.82 2.43 0.29
CA ILE A 38 3.97 1.56 0.09
C ILE A 38 4.95 2.17 -0.91
N GLU A 39 6.21 1.84 -0.73
CA GLU A 39 7.30 2.12 -1.65
C GLU A 39 7.78 0.78 -2.21
N ALA A 40 7.79 0.65 -3.54
CA ALA A 40 8.17 -0.55 -4.28
C ALA A 40 8.84 -0.13 -5.59
N ASP A 41 9.78 -0.94 -6.06
CA ASP A 41 10.55 -0.67 -7.29
C ASP A 41 9.82 -1.21 -8.54
N THR A 42 8.97 -2.22 -8.37
CA THR A 42 8.29 -2.90 -9.49
C THR A 42 6.82 -3.21 -9.18
N ALA A 43 6.00 -3.27 -10.24
CA ALA A 43 4.59 -3.68 -10.12
C ALA A 43 4.43 -5.13 -9.62
N LEU A 44 5.40 -6.01 -9.91
CA LEU A 44 5.37 -7.41 -9.46
C LEU A 44 5.47 -7.50 -7.93
N GLN A 45 6.30 -6.68 -7.30
CA GLN A 45 6.40 -6.63 -5.84
C GLN A 45 5.09 -6.18 -5.19
N ILE A 46 4.37 -5.25 -5.84
CA ILE A 46 3.05 -4.83 -5.38
C ILE A 46 2.08 -6.03 -5.46
N ALA A 47 2.02 -6.73 -6.61
CA ALA A 47 1.17 -7.91 -6.75
C ALA A 47 1.49 -8.98 -5.67
N GLN A 48 2.76 -9.33 -5.49
CA GLN A 48 3.22 -10.31 -4.49
C GLN A 48 2.85 -9.93 -3.05
N LEU A 49 2.82 -8.63 -2.73
CA LEU A 49 2.37 -8.17 -1.42
C LEU A 49 0.88 -8.48 -1.20
N PHE A 50 0.07 -8.27 -2.23
CA PHE A 50 -1.38 -8.40 -2.16
C PHE A 50 -1.88 -9.82 -2.44
N ASP A 51 -1.08 -10.70 -3.05
CA ASP A 51 -1.44 -12.10 -3.34
C ASP A 51 -2.15 -12.83 -2.16
N PRO A 52 -1.68 -12.74 -0.90
CA PRO A 52 -2.32 -13.42 0.22
C PRO A 52 -3.67 -12.81 0.64
N ILE A 53 -3.97 -11.59 0.17
CA ILE A 53 -5.11 -10.78 0.58
C ILE A 53 -6.03 -10.37 -0.57
N LEU A 54 -5.76 -10.79 -1.81
CA LEU A 54 -6.58 -10.53 -3.00
C LEU A 54 -8.03 -10.98 -2.83
N GLU A 55 -8.26 -12.08 -2.11
CA GLU A 55 -9.62 -12.62 -1.86
C GLU A 55 -10.34 -11.95 -0.68
N LEU A 56 -9.68 -11.05 0.06
CA LEU A 56 -10.27 -10.43 1.25
C LEU A 56 -11.33 -9.37 0.92
N GLY A 57 -11.26 -8.78 -0.27
CA GLY A 57 -12.15 -7.74 -0.77
C GLY A 57 -11.56 -7.02 -1.98
N ASP A 58 -12.18 -5.91 -2.36
CA ASP A 58 -11.70 -5.09 -3.47
C ASP A 58 -10.44 -4.32 -3.08
N THR A 59 -9.45 -4.32 -3.98
CA THR A 59 -8.20 -3.57 -3.81
C THR A 59 -8.04 -2.60 -4.97
N GLU A 60 -7.87 -1.31 -4.65
CA GLU A 60 -7.54 -0.28 -5.62
C GLU A 60 -6.09 0.15 -5.44
N ILE A 61 -5.29 0.06 -6.52
CA ILE A 61 -3.87 0.45 -6.51
C ILE A 61 -3.73 1.70 -7.36
N LYS A 62 -3.22 2.78 -6.76
CA LYS A 62 -2.97 4.06 -7.42
C LYS A 62 -1.54 4.53 -7.15
N PRO A 63 -0.75 4.87 -8.18
CA PRO A 63 0.51 5.58 -7.99
C PRO A 63 0.26 6.93 -7.31
N VAL A 64 1.09 7.28 -6.35
CA VAL A 64 1.05 8.57 -5.65
C VAL A 64 2.45 9.18 -5.62
N ALA A 65 2.51 10.51 -5.56
CA ALA A 65 3.75 11.26 -5.45
C ALA A 65 3.72 12.14 -4.19
N ASP A 66 4.91 12.53 -3.73
CA ASP A 66 5.06 13.46 -2.63
C ASP A 66 4.48 14.83 -3.02
N SER A 67 3.49 15.29 -2.26
CA SER A 67 2.77 16.53 -2.55
C SER A 67 3.69 17.76 -2.46
N MET A 68 4.66 17.78 -1.55
CA MET A 68 5.60 18.89 -1.42
C MET A 68 6.53 18.95 -2.64
N LYS A 69 7.03 17.80 -3.09
CA LYS A 69 7.85 17.73 -4.31
C LYS A 69 7.08 18.19 -5.55
N LEU A 70 5.82 17.78 -5.69
CA LEU A 70 4.98 18.22 -6.80
C LEU A 70 4.78 19.75 -6.78
N LEU A 71 4.52 20.33 -5.60
CA LEU A 71 4.36 21.77 -5.45
C LEU A 71 5.64 22.56 -5.78
N ASP A 72 6.81 22.03 -5.45
CA ASP A 72 8.08 22.69 -5.76
C ASP A 72 8.38 22.67 -7.27
N GLN A 73 8.10 21.56 -7.96
CA GLN A 73 8.24 21.46 -9.42
C GLN A 73 7.32 22.43 -10.18
N MET A 74 6.15 22.74 -9.62
CA MET A 74 5.24 23.73 -10.22
C MET A 74 5.78 25.15 -10.14
N LYS A 75 6.58 25.49 -9.12
CA LYS A 75 7.21 26.82 -8.97
C LYS A 75 8.41 27.03 -9.89
N GLU A 76 9.05 25.95 -10.35
CA GLU A 76 10.20 26.00 -11.27
C GLU A 76 9.78 26.17 -12.74
N GLN A 77 8.48 26.11 -13.04
CA GLN A 77 7.92 26.25 -14.39
C GLN A 77 7.32 27.64 -14.68
N ASP A 78 7.41 28.57 -13.72
CA ASP A 78 7.08 30.00 -13.85
C ASP A 78 8.37 30.85 -13.96
#